data_AF-A0A838DM68-F1
#
_entry.id   AF-A0A838DM68-F1
#
_cell.length_a   1.000
_cell.length_b   1.000
_cell.length_c   1.000
_cell.angle_alpha   90.00
_cell.angle_beta   90.00
_cell.angle_gamma   90.00
#
_symmetry.space_group_name_H-M   'P 1'
#
loop_
_entity.id
_entity.type
_entity.pdbx_description
1 polymer ?
#
loop_
_entity_poly.entity_id
_entity_poly.type
_entity_poly.pdbx_seq_one_letter_code
_entity_poly.pdbx_strand_id
1 'polypeptide(L)'
;MAREMDIFVNTEESLEEFTNVLESLVGISAQRCSTNDEIWYELQDERTSLSVGTHEYINNQGMNFEAYRYDIEVREINIREAEERVQWLHDTAFMIFNRLKDTRRYPLLLADDLQKKVEEYQP
;
A
#
# COMPACT_ATOMS: atom_id res chain seq x y z
N MET A 1 -1.82 -14.38 -12.99
CA MET A 1 -1.18 -13.74 -11.83
C MET A 1 -2.14 -12.68 -11.34
N ALA A 2 -2.41 -12.62 -10.04
CA ALA A 2 -3.13 -11.47 -9.49
C ALA A 2 -2.24 -10.24 -9.73
N ARG A 3 -2.81 -9.13 -10.18
CA ARG A 3 -2.07 -7.88 -10.22
C ARG A 3 -2.17 -7.29 -8.82
N GLU A 4 -1.06 -6.80 -8.31
CA GLU A 4 -1.01 -6.06 -7.05
C GLU A 4 -0.37 -4.70 -7.34
N MET A 5 -0.79 -3.70 -6.58
CA MET A 5 -0.18 -2.38 -6.58
C MET A 5 0.32 -2.10 -5.19
N ASP A 6 1.56 -1.63 -5.10
CA ASP A 6 2.23 -1.38 -3.84
C ASP A 6 2.45 0.11 -3.67
N ILE A 7 2.08 0.60 -2.48
CA ILE A 7 2.39 1.97 -2.05
C ILE A 7 3.44 1.88 -0.96
N PHE A 8 4.66 2.27 -1.30
CA PHE A 8 5.79 2.34 -0.40
C PHE A 8 5.77 3.65 0.36
N VAL A 9 6.01 3.57 1.67
CA VAL A 9 5.92 4.68 2.61
C VAL A 9 7.18 4.74 3.46
N ASN A 10 7.81 5.91 3.47
CA ASN A 10 8.87 6.21 4.42
C ASN A 10 8.28 7.01 5.59
N THR A 11 8.45 6.50 6.79
CA THR A 11 8.01 7.17 8.02
C THR A 11 8.83 6.69 9.21
N GLU A 12 9.06 7.61 10.15
CA GLU A 12 9.66 7.28 11.45
C GLU A 12 8.60 6.74 12.44
N GLU A 13 7.32 6.92 12.13
CA GLU A 13 6.20 6.41 12.92
C GLU A 13 6.25 4.89 13.04
N SER A 14 5.69 4.36 14.12
CA SER A 14 5.48 2.92 14.24
C SER A 14 4.42 2.44 13.23
N LEU A 15 4.46 1.14 12.91
CA LEU A 15 3.49 0.53 11.99
C LEU A 15 2.04 0.71 12.49
N GLU A 16 1.82 0.67 13.80
CA GLU A 16 0.51 0.90 14.41
C GLU A 16 0.04 2.36 14.24
N GLU A 17 0.90 3.33 14.51
CA GLU A 17 0.58 4.75 14.32
C GLU A 17 0.27 5.07 12.86
N PHE A 18 1.08 4.55 11.94
CA PHE A 18 0.86 4.70 10.51
C PHE A 18 -0.47 4.04 10.08
N THR A 19 -0.74 2.83 10.56
CA THR A 19 -1.98 2.11 10.24
C THR A 19 -3.21 2.89 10.73
N ASN A 20 -3.18 3.49 11.93
CA ASN A 20 -4.28 4.32 12.43
C ASN A 20 -4.56 5.55 11.54
N VAL A 21 -3.50 6.14 10.96
CA VAL A 21 -3.65 7.21 9.96
C VAL A 21 -4.30 6.66 8.70
N LEU A 22 -3.87 5.49 8.23
CA LEU A 22 -4.44 4.86 7.05
C LEU A 22 -5.92 4.52 7.24
N GLU A 23 -6.30 3.91 8.38
CA GLU A 23 -7.70 3.64 8.74
C GLU A 23 -8.56 4.90 8.62
N SER A 24 -8.07 6.02 9.17
CA SER A 24 -8.77 7.31 9.13
C SER A 24 -8.89 7.85 7.70
N LEU A 25 -7.89 7.60 6.85
CA LEU A 25 -7.88 8.04 5.46
C LEU A 25 -8.80 7.19 4.57
N VAL A 26 -8.89 5.88 4.79
CA VAL A 26 -9.69 4.97 3.94
C VAL A 26 -11.09 4.71 4.49
N GLY A 27 -11.30 4.91 5.80
CA GLY A 27 -12.57 4.66 6.47
C GLY A 27 -12.85 3.17 6.73
N ILE A 28 -11.80 2.35 6.79
CA ILE A 28 -11.86 0.90 7.01
C ILE A 28 -11.06 0.60 8.27
N SER A 29 -11.58 -0.26 9.13
CA SER A 29 -10.86 -0.69 10.33
C SER A 29 -9.82 -1.76 9.99
N ALA A 30 -8.66 -1.61 10.61
CA ALA A 30 -7.53 -2.51 10.53
C ALA A 30 -7.65 -3.62 11.56
N GLN A 31 -7.34 -4.83 11.11
CA GLN A 31 -7.11 -5.97 11.96
C GLN A 31 -5.61 -6.21 12.09
N ARG A 32 -5.11 -6.24 13.31
CA ARG A 32 -3.72 -6.63 13.57
C ARG A 32 -3.54 -8.12 13.34
N CYS A 33 -2.59 -8.46 12.49
CA CYS A 33 -2.16 -9.83 12.21
C CYS A 33 -0.71 -10.01 12.66
N SER A 34 -0.34 -11.23 13.04
CA SER A 34 1.04 -11.53 13.40
C SER A 34 1.35 -13.01 13.27
N THR A 35 2.57 -13.30 12.83
CA THR A 35 3.22 -14.60 12.94
C THR A 35 4.29 -14.54 14.05
N ASN A 36 5.14 -15.57 14.16
CA ASN A 36 6.26 -15.53 15.09
C ASN A 36 7.32 -14.48 14.70
N ASP A 37 7.39 -14.14 13.41
CA ASP A 37 8.49 -13.37 12.84
C ASP A 37 8.05 -12.00 12.31
N GLU A 38 6.74 -11.78 12.11
CA GLU A 38 6.22 -10.58 11.45
C GLU A 38 4.90 -10.09 12.07
N ILE A 39 4.67 -8.78 12.00
CA ILE A 39 3.42 -8.11 12.34
C ILE A 39 3.01 -7.28 11.14
N TRP A 40 1.74 -7.42 10.73
CA TRP A 40 1.13 -6.61 9.69
C TRP A 40 -0.31 -6.27 10.07
N TYR A 41 -0.94 -5.38 9.32
CA TYR A 41 -2.32 -5.00 9.49
C TYR A 41 -3.10 -5.23 8.21
N GLU A 42 -4.32 -5.76 8.33
CA GLU A 42 -5.22 -5.98 7.20
C GLU A 42 -6.42 -5.04 7.31
N LEU A 43 -6.72 -4.30 6.25
CA LEU A 43 -7.93 -3.50 6.11
C LEU A 43 -8.74 -4.07 4.94
N GLN A 44 -9.98 -4.48 5.18
CA GLN A 44 -10.78 -5.13 4.14
C GLN A 44 -12.21 -4.59 4.09
N ASP A 45 -12.71 -4.34 2.88
CA ASP A 45 -14.11 -4.07 2.59
C ASP A 45 -14.71 -5.13 1.63
N GLU A 46 -15.81 -4.81 0.93
CA GLU A 46 -16.46 -5.76 0.02
C GLU A 46 -15.63 -6.08 -1.24
N ARG A 47 -14.76 -5.16 -1.68
CA ARG A 47 -14.06 -5.18 -2.97
C ARG A 47 -12.55 -4.99 -2.88
N THR A 48 -12.04 -4.57 -1.74
CA THR A 48 -10.65 -4.20 -1.52
C THR A 48 -10.11 -4.91 -0.28
N SER A 49 -8.89 -5.40 -0.38
CA SER A 49 -8.07 -5.80 0.75
C SER A 49 -6.75 -5.04 0.69
N LEU A 50 -6.34 -4.48 1.83
CA LEU A 50 -5.08 -3.80 2.02
C LEU A 50 -4.27 -4.56 3.07
N SER A 51 -3.03 -4.87 2.76
CA SER A 51 -2.06 -5.37 3.75
C SER A 51 -1.02 -4.30 3.99
N VAL A 52 -0.76 -3.98 5.25
CA VAL A 52 0.23 -2.97 5.65
C VAL A 52 1.28 -3.61 6.53
N GLY A 53 2.52 -3.59 6.08
CA GLY A 53 3.60 -4.32 6.73
C GLY A 53 4.97 -3.73 6.45
N THR A 54 5.98 -4.47 6.86
CA THR A 54 7.34 -4.30 6.38
C THR A 54 7.54 -5.13 5.14
N HIS A 55 8.51 -4.76 4.31
CA HIS A 55 8.85 -5.54 3.12
C HIS A 55 10.34 -5.87 3.07
N GLU A 56 10.66 -6.92 2.31
CA GLU A 56 12.03 -7.33 2.01
C GLU A 56 12.52 -6.87 0.63
N TYR A 57 11.78 -5.97 -0.05
CA TYR A 57 12.19 -5.47 -1.36
C TYR A 57 13.54 -4.75 -1.31
N ILE A 58 14.44 -5.22 -2.16
CA ILE A 58 15.76 -4.64 -2.38
C ILE A 58 15.73 -3.62 -3.51
N ASN A 59 16.71 -2.73 -3.51
CA ASN A 59 16.90 -1.74 -4.55
C ASN A 59 17.02 -2.38 -5.94
N ASN A 60 16.19 -1.92 -6.89
CA ASN A 60 16.09 -2.51 -8.22
C ASN A 60 15.79 -1.45 -9.27
N GLN A 61 16.43 -1.53 -10.44
CA GLN A 61 16.17 -0.67 -11.61
C GLN A 61 16.07 0.85 -11.30
N GLY A 62 16.87 1.35 -10.35
CA GLY A 62 16.87 2.78 -9.96
C GLY A 62 15.77 3.17 -8.97
N MET A 63 15.00 2.21 -8.45
CA MET A 63 14.09 2.37 -7.32
C MET A 63 14.80 2.01 -6.02
N ASN A 64 14.75 2.91 -5.04
CA ASN A 64 15.37 2.73 -3.72
C ASN A 64 14.32 2.24 -2.71
N PHE A 65 13.82 1.01 -2.88
CA PHE A 65 12.80 0.44 -2.01
C PHE A 65 13.25 0.38 -0.55
N GLU A 66 14.53 0.15 -0.29
CA GLU A 66 15.10 0.10 1.07
C GLU A 66 14.98 1.44 1.83
N ALA A 67 14.70 2.55 1.14
CA ALA A 67 14.44 3.84 1.78
C ALA A 67 12.99 3.99 2.29
N TYR A 68 12.10 3.06 1.92
CA TYR A 68 10.73 3.01 2.39
C TYR A 68 10.64 1.90 3.42
N ARG A 69 10.04 2.21 4.57
CA ARG A 69 10.03 1.29 5.71
C ARG A 69 8.86 0.31 5.63
N TYR A 70 7.76 0.78 5.08
CA TYR A 70 6.50 0.06 5.01
C TYR A 70 5.97 0.08 3.57
N ASP A 71 5.19 -0.94 3.25
CA ASP A 71 4.37 -1.01 2.05
C ASP A 71 2.90 -1.20 2.41
N ILE A 72 2.04 -0.68 1.53
CA ILE A 72 0.63 -1.02 1.48
C ILE A 72 0.43 -1.81 0.20
N GLU A 73 0.19 -3.09 0.34
CA GLU A 73 -0.22 -3.94 -0.76
C GLU A 73 -1.73 -3.78 -0.98
N VAL A 74 -2.12 -3.34 -2.18
CA VAL A 74 -3.52 -3.18 -2.58
C VAL A 74 -3.94 -4.37 -3.44
N ARG A 75 -5.03 -5.04 -3.04
CA ARG A 75 -5.63 -6.15 -3.78
C ARG A 75 -7.12 -5.97 -3.97
N GLU A 76 -7.60 -6.33 -5.15
CA GLU A 76 -9.02 -6.48 -5.41
C GLU A 76 -9.55 -7.84 -4.95
N ILE A 77 -10.74 -7.84 -4.37
CA ILE A 77 -11.45 -9.07 -3.97
C ILE A 77 -12.88 -9.04 -4.51
N ASN A 78 -13.46 -10.23 -4.71
CA ASN A 78 -14.87 -10.39 -5.12
C ASN A 78 -15.28 -9.75 -6.47
N ILE A 79 -14.34 -9.34 -7.32
CA ILE A 79 -14.61 -8.79 -8.66
C ILE A 79 -14.37 -9.86 -9.74
N ARG A 80 -15.40 -10.20 -10.51
CA ARG A 80 -15.35 -11.30 -11.50
C ARG A 80 -14.74 -10.88 -12.83
N GLU A 81 -15.07 -9.68 -13.31
CA GLU A 81 -14.65 -9.21 -14.63
C GLU A 81 -13.20 -8.71 -14.59
N ALA A 82 -12.37 -9.18 -15.54
CA ALA A 82 -10.93 -8.91 -15.51
C ALA A 82 -10.58 -7.43 -15.74
N GLU A 83 -11.31 -6.77 -16.63
CA GLU A 83 -11.13 -5.34 -16.90
C GLU A 83 -11.55 -4.50 -15.70
N GLU A 84 -12.66 -4.87 -15.04
CA GLU A 84 -13.12 -4.21 -13.81
C GLU A 84 -12.09 -4.38 -12.68
N ARG A 85 -11.48 -5.56 -12.53
CA ARG A 85 -10.41 -5.79 -11.54
C ARG A 85 -9.25 -4.81 -11.70
N VAL A 86 -8.73 -4.69 -12.93
CA VAL A 86 -7.59 -3.82 -13.21
C VAL A 86 -7.94 -2.36 -12.97
N GLN A 87 -9.10 -1.91 -13.45
CA GLN A 87 -9.53 -0.54 -13.25
C GLN A 87 -9.75 -0.22 -11.76
N TRP A 88 -10.41 -1.12 -11.03
CA TRP A 88 -10.67 -0.96 -9.59
C TRP A 88 -9.38 -0.91 -8.78
N LEU A 89 -8.43 -1.81 -9.07
CA LEU A 89 -7.13 -1.84 -8.42
C LEU A 89 -6.38 -0.52 -8.63
N HIS A 90 -6.28 -0.04 -9.88
CA HIS A 90 -5.65 1.23 -10.19
C HIS A 90 -6.33 2.40 -9.47
N ASP A 91 -7.65 2.53 -9.61
CA ASP A 91 -8.39 3.66 -9.02
C ASP A 91 -8.24 3.69 -7.49
N THR A 92 -8.26 2.52 -6.86
CA THR A 92 -8.12 2.38 -5.40
C THR A 92 -6.70 2.73 -4.95
N ALA A 93 -5.68 2.18 -5.59
CA ALA A 93 -4.29 2.48 -5.25
C ALA A 93 -3.96 3.97 -5.46
N PHE A 94 -4.38 4.57 -6.57
CA PHE A 94 -4.21 6.00 -6.82
C PHE A 94 -4.99 6.86 -5.82
N MET A 95 -6.20 6.46 -5.42
CA MET A 95 -6.96 7.18 -4.40
C MET A 95 -6.20 7.19 -3.06
N ILE A 96 -5.70 6.03 -2.61
CA ILE A 96 -4.97 5.90 -1.35
C ILE A 96 -3.66 6.70 -1.41
N PHE A 97 -2.90 6.55 -2.50
CA PHE A 97 -1.66 7.29 -2.71
C PHE A 97 -1.88 8.80 -2.67
N ASN A 98 -2.88 9.31 -3.37
CA ASN A 98 -3.20 10.75 -3.37
C ASN A 98 -3.64 11.24 -2.00
N ARG A 99 -4.47 10.48 -1.27
CA ARG A 99 -4.86 10.85 0.10
C ARG A 99 -3.66 10.93 1.04
N LEU A 100 -2.73 9.97 0.95
CA LEU A 100 -1.49 10.00 1.73
C LEU A 100 -0.60 11.18 1.31
N LYS A 101 -0.44 11.41 0.01
CA LYS A 101 0.31 12.54 -0.56
C LYS A 101 -0.23 13.88 -0.10
N ASP A 102 -1.55 14.05 -0.05
CA ASP A 102 -2.22 15.26 0.40
C ASP A 102 -1.94 15.58 1.88
N THR A 103 -1.58 14.59 2.70
CA THR A 103 -1.11 14.84 4.07
C THR A 103 0.23 15.56 4.11
N ARG A 104 1.05 15.43 3.05
CA ARG A 104 2.43 15.91 2.94
C ARG A 104 3.36 15.45 4.06
N ARG A 105 3.03 14.34 4.73
CA ARG A 105 3.80 13.81 5.86
C ARG A 105 4.86 12.81 5.44
N TYR A 106 4.64 12.11 4.34
CA TYR A 106 5.39 10.92 3.98
C TYR A 106 6.01 11.05 2.59
N PRO A 107 7.29 10.71 2.41
CA PRO A 107 7.79 10.28 1.12
C PRO A 107 7.06 9.00 0.69
N LEU A 108 6.57 8.97 -0.54
CA LEU A 108 5.76 7.89 -1.09
C LEU A 108 6.28 7.44 -2.46
N LEU A 109 6.12 6.16 -2.76
CA LEU A 109 6.39 5.58 -4.07
C LEU A 109 5.25 4.61 -4.42
N LEU A 110 4.64 4.79 -5.59
CA LEU A 110 3.63 3.90 -6.14
C LEU A 110 4.26 3.01 -7.22
N ALA A 111 4.10 1.70 -7.08
CA ALA A 111 4.53 0.71 -8.06
C ALA A 111 3.33 -0.12 -8.56
N ASP A 112 3.35 -0.47 -9.84
CA ASP A 112 2.38 -1.35 -10.52
C ASP A 112 3.16 -2.56 -10.99
N ASP A 113 2.95 -3.72 -10.37
CA ASP A 113 3.76 -4.92 -10.60
C ASP A 113 5.25 -4.59 -10.41
N LEU A 114 5.75 -4.73 -9.17
CA LEU A 114 7.06 -4.39 -8.52
C LEU A 114 8.32 -4.10 -9.38
N GLN A 115 8.30 -4.47 -10.65
CA GLN A 115 9.23 -4.08 -11.70
C GLN A 115 8.96 -2.70 -12.32
N LYS A 116 7.81 -2.04 -12.06
CA LYS A 116 7.47 -0.76 -12.70
C LYS A 116 7.02 0.31 -11.70
N LYS A 117 7.85 1.34 -11.57
CA LYS A 117 7.51 2.60 -10.92
C LYS A 117 6.41 3.34 -11.68
N VAL A 118 5.39 3.78 -10.96
CA VAL A 118 4.28 4.58 -11.50
C VAL A 118 4.42 6.04 -11.10
N GLU A 119 4.59 6.32 -9.80
CA GLU A 119 4.66 7.69 -9.27
C GLU A 119 5.56 7.75 -8.02
N GLU A 120 6.20 8.89 -7.76
CA GLU A 120 6.91 9.17 -6.51
C GLU A 120 6.57 10.56 -6.00
N TYR A 121 6.45 10.68 -4.68
CA TYR A 121 6.26 11.93 -3.99
C TYR A 121 7.31 12.07 -2.89
N GLN A 122 7.95 13.24 -2.82
CA GLN A 122 8.80 13.66 -1.71
C GLN A 122 8.23 14.96 -1.15
N PRO A 123 7.96 15.03 0.17
CA PRO A 123 7.25 16.15 0.79
C PRO A 123 8.02 17.47 0.80
#